data_AF-A0A914XSD5-F1
#
_entry.id   AF-A0A914XSD5-F1
#
_cell.length_a   1.000
_cell.length_b   1.000
_cell.length_c   1.000
_cell.angle_alpha   90.00
_cell.angle_beta   90.00
_cell.angle_gamma   90.00
#
_symmetry.space_group_name_H-M   'P 1'
#
loop_
_entity.id
_entity.type
_entity.pdbx_description
1 polymer ?
#
loop_
_entity_poly.entity_id
_entity_poly.type
_entity_poly.pdbx_seq_one_letter_code
_entity_poly.pdbx_strand_id
1 'polypeptide(L)'
;MLDKVNSVFDRNISRLPSTTIRYDHKFVLPFEHSLDHVGITYYMQTYWHLTVYLGIFYLLSMKWLQKWMESRKPFNLKGALICWNGGLAIFSILGALRTSEEFIHTVTKEGFYPSLCQCFDPPSVSGHWFLFFGISKIVELGDTVFLVLKKKPLSFLHSWHHFSVLIYTFHSGSEYLAAGRWFMWMNFIAHSLMYSYFTIMAMGFKVSKSFARIVTIVQILQMIIGVSVSFAILTIKKYFELPCQQSNANLYLSFVIYTSYMILFINFFIQAYCISRPKKEKSS
;
A
#
# COMPACT_ATOMS: atom_id res chain seq x y z
N MET A 1 24.49 4.73 -24.29
CA MET A 1 23.44 3.99 -23.54
C MET A 1 22.36 4.95 -23.08
N LEU A 2 22.73 6.06 -22.43
CA LEU A 2 21.86 7.20 -22.12
C LEU A 2 21.09 7.76 -23.33
N ASP A 3 21.70 7.88 -24.52
CA ASP A 3 20.99 8.41 -25.70
C ASP A 3 19.93 7.46 -26.26
N LYS A 4 20.13 6.15 -26.14
CA LYS A 4 19.10 5.16 -26.49
C LYS A 4 17.96 5.18 -25.48
N VAL A 5 18.27 5.37 -24.19
CA VAL A 5 17.29 5.52 -23.10
C VAL A 5 16.46 6.78 -23.30
N ASN A 6 17.09 7.92 -23.58
CA ASN A 6 16.41 9.18 -23.90
C ASN A 6 15.52 9.04 -25.14
N SER A 7 15.98 8.33 -26.19
CA SER A 7 15.18 8.13 -27.40
C SER A 7 13.95 7.23 -27.23
N VAL A 8 13.97 6.30 -26.26
CA VAL A 8 12.83 5.43 -25.93
C VAL A 8 11.87 6.14 -24.98
N PHE A 9 12.42 6.92 -24.05
CA PHE A 9 11.68 7.79 -23.13
C PHE A 9 10.90 8.88 -23.90
N ASP A 10 11.57 9.61 -24.81
CA ASP A 10 10.94 10.64 -25.65
C ASP A 10 9.90 10.06 -26.61
N ARG A 11 10.13 8.88 -27.19
CA ARG A 11 9.16 8.23 -28.09
C ARG A 11 7.88 7.76 -27.40
N ASN A 12 7.95 7.43 -26.11
CA ASN A 12 6.78 7.03 -25.33
C ASN A 12 6.03 8.24 -24.72
N ILE A 13 6.74 9.31 -24.37
CA ILE A 13 6.15 10.54 -23.83
C ILE A 13 5.47 11.38 -24.92
N SER A 14 6.05 11.47 -26.12
CA SER A 14 5.52 12.29 -27.23
C SER A 14 4.19 11.79 -27.83
N ARG A 15 3.67 10.63 -27.40
CA ARG A 15 2.37 10.08 -27.84
C ARG A 15 1.25 10.18 -26.81
N LEU A 16 1.51 10.80 -25.65
CA LEU A 16 0.55 10.94 -24.56
C LEU A 16 -0.09 12.34 -24.58
N PRO A 17 -1.43 12.48 -24.74
CA PRO A 17 -2.10 13.78 -24.69
C PRO A 17 -2.07 14.32 -23.26
N SER A 18 -1.22 15.32 -22.96
CA SER A 18 -1.06 15.99 -21.64
C SER A 18 -1.51 15.13 -20.44
N THR A 19 -0.85 13.98 -20.23
CA THR A 19 -1.36 12.89 -19.36
C THR A 19 -0.98 13.02 -17.88
N THR A 20 -0.46 14.17 -17.48
CA THR A 20 0.04 14.42 -16.13
C THR A 20 -0.63 15.66 -15.53
N ILE A 21 -1.14 15.51 -14.32
CA ILE A 21 -1.62 16.61 -13.50
C ILE A 21 -0.41 17.22 -12.79
N ARG A 22 -0.13 18.49 -13.09
CA ARG A 22 0.89 19.26 -12.39
C ARG A 22 0.25 19.96 -11.21
N TYR A 23 0.82 19.74 -10.03
CA TYR A 23 0.39 20.39 -8.82
C TYR A 23 1.59 20.94 -8.05
N ASP A 24 1.61 22.26 -7.91
CA ASP A 24 2.64 22.97 -7.16
C ASP A 24 2.29 22.95 -5.68
N HIS A 25 3.03 22.15 -4.91
CA HIS A 25 2.86 22.05 -3.47
C HIS A 25 3.30 23.35 -2.80
N LYS A 26 2.51 23.85 -1.83
CA LYS A 26 2.83 25.09 -1.11
C LYS A 26 4.18 25.06 -0.40
N PHE A 27 4.60 23.88 0.02
CA PHE A 27 5.86 23.66 0.70
C PHE A 27 6.47 22.37 0.22
N VAL A 28 7.76 22.40 -0.12
CA VAL A 28 8.54 21.24 -0.60
C VAL A 28 9.80 21.11 0.27
N LEU A 29 10.06 19.91 0.77
CA LEU A 29 11.20 19.61 1.62
C LEU A 29 12.45 19.35 0.77
N PRO A 30 13.67 19.59 1.29
CA PRO A 30 14.89 19.41 0.50
C PRO A 30 15.10 18.00 -0.08
N PHE A 31 14.67 16.95 0.63
CA PHE A 31 14.75 15.57 0.13
C PHE A 31 13.70 15.24 -0.95
N GLU A 32 12.70 16.10 -1.13
CA GLU A 32 11.65 15.99 -2.14
C GLU A 32 12.03 16.72 -3.45
N HIS A 33 13.30 17.09 -3.62
CA HIS A 33 13.85 17.66 -4.85
C HIS A 33 15.01 16.86 -5.43
N SER A 34 15.56 15.91 -4.68
CA SER A 34 16.88 15.31 -4.96
C SER A 34 16.81 13.94 -5.63
N LEU A 35 15.64 13.48 -6.07
CA LEU A 35 15.50 12.15 -6.68
C LEU A 35 15.57 12.18 -8.21
N ASP A 36 16.32 11.24 -8.78
CA ASP A 36 16.32 10.98 -10.22
C ASP A 36 15.08 10.16 -10.60
N HIS A 37 13.97 10.85 -10.85
CA HIS A 37 12.71 10.21 -11.20
C HIS A 37 12.77 9.43 -12.52
N VAL A 38 13.64 9.83 -13.45
CA VAL A 38 13.81 9.13 -14.73
C VAL A 38 14.49 7.78 -14.48
N GLY A 39 15.62 7.78 -13.76
CA GLY A 39 16.32 6.56 -13.37
C GLY A 39 15.47 5.63 -12.51
N ILE A 40 14.74 6.17 -11.53
CA ILE A 40 13.83 5.41 -10.66
C ILE A 40 12.74 4.73 -11.49
N THR A 41 12.14 5.46 -12.43
CA THR A 41 11.12 4.90 -13.30
C THR A 41 11.69 3.78 -14.15
N TYR A 42 12.80 4.04 -14.81
CA TYR A 42 13.46 3.05 -15.66
C TYR A 42 13.75 1.78 -14.85
N TYR A 43 14.20 1.95 -13.60
CA TYR A 43 14.41 0.84 -12.67
C TYR A 43 13.11 0.10 -12.37
N MET A 44 12.02 0.79 -12.02
CA MET A 44 10.72 0.14 -11.78
C MET A 44 10.22 -0.61 -13.03
N GLN A 45 10.31 0.00 -14.21
CA GLN A 45 9.93 -0.62 -15.48
C GLN A 45 10.73 -1.86 -15.80
N THR A 46 12.04 -1.81 -15.56
CA THR A 46 12.95 -2.91 -15.88
C THR A 46 12.83 -4.03 -14.85
N TYR A 47 12.74 -3.71 -13.57
CA TYR A 47 12.97 -4.65 -12.46
C TYR A 47 11.78 -4.89 -11.54
N TRP A 48 10.57 -4.40 -11.84
CA TRP A 48 9.39 -4.69 -11.00
C TRP A 48 9.19 -6.20 -10.78
N HIS A 49 9.49 -7.03 -11.76
CA HIS A 49 9.31 -8.48 -11.68
C HIS A 49 10.18 -9.13 -10.58
N LEU A 50 11.27 -8.47 -10.15
CA LEU A 50 12.07 -8.90 -9.00
C LEU A 50 11.25 -9.03 -7.72
N THR A 51 10.18 -8.25 -7.57
CA THR A 51 9.31 -8.34 -6.39
C THR A 51 8.52 -9.64 -6.32
N VAL A 52 8.30 -10.33 -7.44
CA VAL A 52 7.68 -11.66 -7.46
C VAL A 52 8.61 -12.67 -6.80
N TYR A 53 9.89 -12.68 -7.20
CA TYR A 53 10.90 -13.53 -6.58
C TYR A 53 11.11 -13.18 -5.11
N LEU A 54 11.13 -11.89 -4.77
CA LEU A 54 11.21 -11.43 -3.38
C LEU A 54 10.00 -11.89 -2.57
N GLY A 55 8.79 -11.84 -3.12
CA GLY A 55 7.58 -12.34 -2.48
C GLY A 55 7.61 -13.84 -2.22
N ILE A 56 8.08 -14.64 -3.19
CA ILE A 56 8.24 -16.10 -3.04
C ILE A 56 9.29 -16.39 -1.96
N PHE A 57 10.45 -15.72 -2.03
CA PHE A 57 11.51 -15.83 -1.03
C PHE A 57 10.99 -15.48 0.37
N TYR A 58 10.22 -14.40 0.48
CA TYR A 58 9.55 -14.01 1.72
C TYR A 58 8.69 -15.15 2.28
N LEU A 59 7.79 -15.74 1.49
CA LEU A 59 6.94 -16.84 1.96
C LEU A 59 7.75 -18.07 2.42
N LEU A 60 8.80 -18.43 1.70
CA LEU A 60 9.68 -19.55 2.05
C LEU A 60 10.47 -19.25 3.33
N SER A 61 11.04 -18.05 3.43
CA SER A 61 11.79 -17.61 4.61
C SER A 61 10.93 -17.58 5.87
N MET A 62 9.65 -17.18 5.76
CA MET A 62 8.74 -17.16 6.90
C MET A 62 8.37 -18.58 7.36
N LYS A 63 8.14 -19.51 6.43
CA LYS A 63 7.94 -20.94 6.78
C LYS A 63 9.16 -21.53 7.46
N TRP A 64 10.36 -21.25 6.94
CA TRP A 64 11.60 -21.67 7.55
C TRP A 64 11.77 -21.08 8.95
N LEU A 65 11.52 -19.78 9.12
CA LEU A 65 11.63 -19.09 10.41
C LEU A 65 10.62 -19.62 11.44
N GLN A 66 9.39 -19.94 11.01
CA GLN A 66 8.40 -20.59 11.87
C GLN A 66 8.90 -21.93 12.40
N LYS A 67 9.43 -22.79 11.51
CA LYS A 67 10.02 -24.09 11.89
C LYS A 67 11.21 -23.92 12.84
N TRP A 68 12.10 -22.96 12.55
CA TRP A 68 13.24 -22.66 13.41
C TRP A 68 12.83 -22.15 14.80
N MET A 69 11.71 -21.44 14.88
CA MET A 69 11.15 -20.95 16.15
C MET A 69 10.48 -22.05 16.97
N GLU A 70 10.07 -23.19 16.40
CA GLU A 70 9.37 -24.26 17.13
C GLU A 70 10.14 -24.69 18.39
N SER A 71 11.45 -24.90 18.26
CA SER A 71 12.35 -25.32 19.34
C SER A 71 12.79 -24.19 20.30
N ARG A 72 12.30 -22.96 20.12
CA ARG A 72 12.76 -21.77 20.87
C ARG A 72 11.65 -21.10 21.68
N LYS A 73 12.02 -20.32 22.69
CA LYS A 73 11.06 -19.46 23.42
C LYS A 73 10.76 -18.20 22.59
N PRO A 74 9.55 -17.61 22.69
CA PRO A 74 9.24 -16.36 22.00
C PRO A 74 10.16 -15.22 22.47
N PHE A 75 10.66 -14.41 21.54
CA PHE A 75 11.55 -13.30 21.87
C PHE A 75 10.81 -12.14 22.53
N ASN A 76 11.45 -11.49 23.49
CA ASN A 76 10.96 -10.24 24.07
C ASN A 76 11.42 -9.05 23.21
N LEU A 77 10.63 -8.70 22.21
CA LEU A 77 10.91 -7.62 21.26
C LEU A 77 10.07 -6.37 21.53
N LYS A 78 9.74 -6.06 22.79
CA LYS A 78 8.83 -4.95 23.13
C LYS A 78 9.34 -3.61 22.60
N GLY A 79 10.58 -3.23 22.94
CA GLY A 79 11.17 -1.95 22.51
C GLY A 79 11.27 -1.86 20.98
N ALA A 80 11.80 -2.91 20.34
CA ALA A 80 11.91 -2.97 18.88
C ALA A 80 10.55 -2.81 18.18
N LEU A 81 9.49 -3.46 18.69
CA LEU A 81 8.14 -3.31 18.14
C LEU A 81 7.55 -1.91 18.33
N ILE A 82 7.84 -1.24 19.44
CA ILE A 82 7.39 0.14 19.66
C ILE A 82 8.06 1.06 18.65
N CYS A 83 9.38 0.96 18.48
CA CYS A 83 10.11 1.77 17.51
C CYS A 83 9.68 1.46 16.06
N TRP A 84 9.47 0.18 15.75
CA TRP A 84 9.06 -0.27 14.43
C TRP A 84 7.67 0.24 14.05
N ASN A 85 6.66 -0.06 14.88
CA ASN A 85 5.29 0.41 14.63
C ASN A 85 5.21 1.94 14.71
N GLY A 86 5.94 2.57 15.63
CA GLY A 86 5.96 4.02 15.79
C GLY A 86 6.58 4.71 14.57
N GLY A 87 7.67 4.16 14.04
CA GLY A 87 8.29 4.63 12.81
C GLY A 87 7.35 4.51 11.61
N LEU A 88 6.70 3.37 11.44
CA LEU A 88 5.72 3.16 10.36
C LEU A 88 4.46 4.05 10.52
N ALA A 89 4.05 4.33 11.76
CA ALA A 89 2.97 5.27 12.04
C ALA A 89 3.35 6.70 11.62
N ILE A 90 4.51 7.20 12.05
CA ILE A 90 5.01 8.53 11.67
C ILE A 90 5.16 8.64 10.15
N PHE A 91 5.78 7.62 9.53
CA PHE A 91 5.93 7.56 8.08
C PHE A 91 4.59 7.65 7.36
N SER A 92 3.59 6.88 7.81
CA SER A 92 2.26 6.87 7.20
C SER A 92 1.51 8.19 7.40
N ILE A 93 1.66 8.81 8.58
CA ILE A 93 1.04 10.12 8.87
C ILE A 93 1.64 11.19 7.98
N LEU A 94 2.97 11.23 7.85
CA LEU A 94 3.65 12.16 6.95
C LEU A 94 3.24 11.91 5.49
N GLY A 95 3.19 10.64 5.06
CA GLY A 95 2.73 10.30 3.71
C GLY A 95 1.30 10.73 3.43
N ALA A 96 0.38 10.53 4.39
CA ALA A 96 -0.99 11.03 4.29
C ALA A 96 -1.02 12.56 4.16
N LEU A 97 -0.31 13.28 5.04
CA LEU A 97 -0.28 14.74 5.02
C LEU A 97 0.29 15.30 3.71
N ARG A 98 1.41 14.74 3.24
CA ARG A 98 2.12 15.23 2.05
C ARG A 98 1.37 14.94 0.77
N THR A 99 0.65 13.82 0.69
CA THR A 99 -0.13 13.45 -0.52
C THR A 99 -1.55 14.00 -0.50
N SER A 100 -2.07 14.46 0.65
CA SER A 100 -3.44 14.98 0.77
C SER A 100 -3.67 16.25 -0.02
N GLU A 101 -2.70 17.16 -0.05
CA GLU A 101 -2.84 18.46 -0.70
C GLU A 101 -3.14 18.29 -2.20
N GLU A 102 -2.30 17.51 -2.87
CA GLU A 102 -2.44 17.17 -4.28
C GLU A 102 -3.68 16.31 -4.54
N PHE A 103 -3.95 15.29 -3.71
CA PHE A 103 -5.13 14.44 -3.85
C PHE A 103 -6.43 15.25 -3.78
N ILE A 104 -6.59 16.11 -2.77
CA ILE A 104 -7.78 16.94 -2.59
C ILE A 104 -7.90 17.94 -3.74
N HIS A 105 -6.81 18.58 -4.15
CA HIS A 105 -6.83 19.49 -5.28
C HIS A 105 -7.31 18.78 -6.55
N THR A 106 -6.71 17.65 -6.90
CA THR A 106 -7.07 16.91 -8.10
C THR A 106 -8.54 16.48 -8.08
N VAL A 107 -9.00 15.87 -6.99
CA VAL A 107 -10.39 15.37 -6.93
C VAL A 107 -11.42 16.51 -6.97
N THR A 108 -11.12 17.65 -6.35
CA THR A 108 -12.09 18.76 -6.22
C THR A 108 -12.02 19.81 -7.33
N LYS A 109 -10.87 19.99 -7.98
CA LYS A 109 -10.64 21.03 -8.99
C LYS A 109 -10.52 20.48 -10.40
N GLU A 110 -9.77 19.39 -10.59
CA GLU A 110 -9.63 18.73 -11.90
C GLU A 110 -10.80 17.77 -12.17
N GLY A 111 -11.33 17.16 -11.10
CA GLY A 111 -12.50 16.29 -11.15
C GLY A 111 -12.16 14.80 -11.17
N PHE A 112 -13.20 13.98 -11.27
CA PHE A 112 -13.09 12.54 -11.03
C PHE A 112 -12.29 11.80 -12.11
N TYR A 113 -12.53 12.07 -13.39
CA TYR A 113 -11.81 11.41 -14.49
C TYR A 113 -10.28 11.69 -14.45
N PRO A 114 -9.82 12.96 -14.36
CA PRO A 114 -8.39 13.24 -14.21
C PRO A 114 -7.77 12.56 -12.99
N SER A 115 -8.50 12.53 -11.86
CA SER A 115 -8.01 11.88 -10.63
C SER A 115 -7.68 10.39 -10.78
N LEU A 116 -8.38 9.71 -11.70
CA LEU A 116 -8.25 8.28 -11.95
C LEU A 116 -7.31 7.94 -13.10
N CYS A 117 -7.29 8.77 -14.14
CA CYS A 117 -6.72 8.40 -15.44
C CYS A 117 -5.51 9.23 -15.87
N GLN A 118 -5.23 10.36 -15.20
CA GLN A 118 -4.05 11.18 -15.44
C GLN A 118 -3.09 11.11 -14.23
N CYS A 119 -1.83 10.81 -14.51
CA CYS A 119 -0.84 10.58 -13.46
C CYS A 119 -0.40 11.89 -12.80
N PHE A 120 0.16 11.85 -11.59
CA PHE A 120 0.87 13.01 -11.06
C PHE A 120 2.21 13.16 -11.79
N ASP A 121 2.76 14.37 -11.78
CA ASP A 121 4.11 14.61 -12.30
C ASP A 121 5.16 13.83 -11.48
N PRO A 122 6.01 12.96 -12.07
CA PRO A 122 6.94 12.14 -11.29
C PRO A 122 7.85 12.93 -10.34
N PRO A 123 8.39 14.11 -10.70
CA PRO A 123 9.19 14.95 -9.80
C PRO A 123 8.40 15.66 -8.69
N SER A 124 7.07 15.58 -8.70
CA SER A 124 6.26 16.16 -7.64
C SER A 124 6.49 15.48 -6.29
N VAL A 125 6.06 16.14 -5.22
CA VAL A 125 6.03 15.57 -3.86
C VAL A 125 5.24 14.25 -3.85
N SER A 126 4.06 14.20 -4.49
CA SER A 126 3.28 12.95 -4.60
C SER A 126 4.08 11.83 -5.28
N GLY A 127 4.88 12.14 -6.29
CA GLY A 127 5.75 11.16 -6.95
C GLY A 127 6.89 10.64 -6.07
N HIS A 128 7.49 11.50 -5.25
CA HIS A 128 8.45 11.09 -4.23
C HIS A 128 7.82 10.14 -3.20
N TRP A 129 6.63 10.51 -2.70
CA TRP A 129 5.92 9.70 -1.71
C TRP A 129 5.40 8.39 -2.28
N PHE A 130 5.13 8.32 -3.60
CA PHE A 130 4.82 7.06 -4.27
C PHE A 130 6.02 6.10 -4.29
N LEU A 131 7.24 6.59 -4.50
CA LEU A 131 8.44 5.76 -4.37
C LEU A 131 8.59 5.25 -2.94
N PHE A 132 8.47 6.14 -1.94
CA PHE A 132 8.58 5.76 -0.54
C PHE A 132 7.49 4.78 -0.13
N PHE A 133 6.28 4.93 -0.67
CA PHE A 133 5.20 3.97 -0.51
C PHE A 133 5.59 2.59 -1.04
N GLY A 134 6.21 2.50 -2.22
CA GLY A 134 6.75 1.25 -2.76
C GLY A 134 7.80 0.62 -1.84
N ILE A 135 8.78 1.41 -1.40
CA ILE A 135 9.82 0.96 -0.47
C ILE A 135 9.22 0.49 0.86
N SER A 136 8.18 1.17 1.36
CA SER A 136 7.52 0.79 2.61
C SER A 136 6.96 -0.63 2.55
N LYS A 137 6.48 -1.11 1.39
CA LYS A 137 5.98 -2.49 1.27
C LYS A 137 7.05 -3.54 1.46
N ILE A 138 8.31 -3.24 1.13
CA ILE A 138 9.45 -4.11 1.45
C ILE A 138 9.73 -4.06 2.96
N VAL A 139 9.75 -2.86 3.54
CA VAL A 139 9.99 -2.67 4.98
C VAL A 139 8.92 -3.40 5.79
N GLU A 140 7.65 -3.24 5.44
CA GLU A 140 6.48 -3.84 6.09
C GLU A 140 6.50 -5.38 6.14
N LEU A 141 7.32 -6.06 5.31
CA LEU A 141 7.56 -7.50 5.46
C LEU A 141 8.14 -7.86 6.84
N GLY A 142 8.81 -6.92 7.50
CA GLY A 142 9.29 -7.03 8.86
C GLY A 142 8.18 -7.29 9.90
N ASP A 143 6.93 -6.86 9.63
CA ASP A 143 5.79 -7.15 10.51
C ASP A 143 5.63 -8.65 10.73
N THR A 144 5.76 -9.42 9.65
CA THR A 144 5.67 -10.89 9.68
C THR A 144 6.83 -11.48 10.47
N VAL A 145 8.04 -10.95 10.32
CA VAL A 145 9.22 -11.38 11.08
C VAL A 145 8.96 -11.22 12.57
N PHE A 146 8.48 -10.05 13.01
CA PHE A 146 8.15 -9.82 14.42
C PHE A 146 7.06 -10.76 14.94
N LEU A 147 6.02 -11.04 14.15
CA LEU A 147 4.98 -11.98 14.53
C LEU A 147 5.55 -13.39 14.75
N VAL A 148 6.36 -13.89 13.82
CA VAL A 148 6.97 -15.22 13.90
C VAL A 148 7.94 -15.32 15.08
N LEU A 149 8.81 -14.34 15.28
CA LEU A 149 9.76 -14.32 16.41
C LEU A 149 9.05 -14.28 17.78
N LYS A 150 7.82 -13.75 17.83
CA LYS A 150 6.97 -13.73 19.02
C LYS A 150 6.01 -14.93 19.11
N LYS A 151 6.15 -15.91 18.22
CA LYS A 151 5.24 -17.07 18.10
C LYS A 151 3.76 -16.67 18.02
N LYS A 152 3.46 -15.57 17.32
CA LYS A 152 2.09 -15.17 17.01
C LYS A 152 1.63 -15.89 15.73
N PRO A 153 0.37 -16.32 15.66
CA PRO A 153 -0.14 -17.01 14.48
C PRO A 153 -0.13 -16.06 13.28
N LEU A 154 0.41 -16.53 12.16
CA LEU A 154 0.31 -15.83 10.87
C LEU A 154 -1.03 -16.19 10.24
N SER A 155 -1.89 -15.20 10.01
CA SER A 155 -3.13 -15.42 9.29
C SER A 155 -2.88 -15.51 7.78
N PHE A 156 -3.79 -16.17 7.07
CA PHE A 156 -3.78 -16.17 5.61
C PHE A 156 -3.89 -14.75 5.05
N LEU A 157 -4.81 -13.94 5.61
CA LEU A 157 -4.98 -12.52 5.25
C LEU A 157 -3.66 -11.75 5.33
N HIS A 158 -2.92 -11.89 6.43
CA HIS A 158 -1.63 -11.22 6.62
C HIS A 158 -0.63 -11.61 5.53
N SER A 159 -0.44 -12.92 5.34
CA SER A 159 0.57 -13.44 4.40
C SER A 159 0.21 -13.11 2.95
N TRP A 160 -1.06 -13.27 2.58
CA TRP A 160 -1.59 -12.92 1.26
C TRP A 160 -1.46 -11.44 0.98
N HIS A 161 -1.82 -10.58 1.94
CA HIS A 161 -1.70 -9.13 1.83
C HIS A 161 -0.26 -8.72 1.53
N HIS A 162 0.69 -9.03 2.40
CA HIS A 162 2.08 -8.58 2.23
C HIS A 162 2.74 -9.12 0.96
N PHE A 163 2.39 -10.34 0.54
CA PHE A 163 2.86 -10.88 -0.73
C PHE A 163 2.30 -10.11 -1.94
N SER A 164 0.99 -9.91 -1.98
CA SER A 164 0.33 -9.34 -3.16
C SER A 164 0.45 -7.81 -3.25
N VAL A 165 0.43 -7.06 -2.15
CA VAL A 165 0.65 -5.59 -2.19
C VAL A 165 2.06 -5.23 -2.65
N LEU A 166 3.06 -6.03 -2.29
CA LEU A 166 4.44 -5.83 -2.72
C LEU A 166 4.53 -5.90 -4.25
N ILE A 167 4.01 -6.98 -4.83
CA ILE A 167 4.02 -7.18 -6.29
C ILE A 167 3.18 -6.11 -6.99
N TYR A 168 1.96 -5.86 -6.50
CA TYR A 168 1.05 -4.91 -7.12
C TYR A 168 1.59 -3.48 -7.11
N THR A 169 2.23 -3.05 -6.02
CA THR A 169 2.76 -1.69 -5.90
C THR A 169 3.89 -1.45 -6.90
N PHE A 170 4.84 -2.38 -7.04
CA PHE A 170 5.93 -2.24 -8.01
C PHE A 170 5.47 -2.42 -9.45
N HIS A 171 4.54 -3.33 -9.72
CA HIS A 171 3.90 -3.44 -11.03
C HIS A 171 3.16 -2.14 -11.40
N SER A 172 2.44 -1.54 -10.46
CA SER A 172 1.73 -0.27 -10.69
C SER A 172 2.68 0.91 -10.85
N GLY A 173 3.81 0.91 -10.13
CA GLY A 173 4.88 1.88 -10.31
C GLY A 173 5.55 1.79 -11.67
N SER A 174 5.73 0.59 -12.20
CA SER A 174 6.27 0.38 -13.55
C SER A 174 5.42 1.02 -14.64
N GLU A 175 4.11 1.11 -14.42
CA GLU A 175 3.19 1.71 -15.39
C GLU A 175 3.02 3.22 -15.18
N TYR A 176 3.44 3.80 -14.06
CA TYR A 176 3.01 5.13 -13.57
C TYR A 176 1.51 5.24 -13.31
N LEU A 177 1.01 4.34 -12.46
CA LEU A 177 -0.42 4.23 -12.22
C LEU A 177 -1.06 5.54 -11.71
N ALA A 178 -1.92 6.17 -12.52
CA ALA A 178 -2.66 7.39 -12.15
C ALA A 178 -3.58 7.17 -10.94
N ALA A 179 -4.34 6.07 -10.96
CA ALA A 179 -5.18 5.62 -9.85
C ALA A 179 -4.38 5.29 -8.58
N GLY A 180 -3.04 5.15 -8.70
CA GLY A 180 -2.11 4.96 -7.60
C GLY A 180 -2.25 6.05 -6.55
N ARG A 181 -2.62 7.27 -6.94
CA ARG A 181 -2.92 8.39 -6.03
C ARG A 181 -4.01 8.04 -5.01
N TRP A 182 -5.13 7.47 -5.48
CA TRP A 182 -6.23 7.02 -4.62
C TRP A 182 -5.76 5.90 -3.71
N PHE A 183 -5.16 4.84 -4.28
CA PHE A 183 -4.72 3.66 -3.54
C PHE A 183 -3.67 3.99 -2.46
N MET A 184 -2.70 4.83 -2.80
CA MET A 184 -1.66 5.30 -1.91
C MET A 184 -2.23 6.16 -0.78
N TRP A 185 -3.03 7.19 -1.12
CA TRP A 185 -3.56 8.14 -0.14
C TRP A 185 -4.43 7.44 0.92
N MET A 186 -5.35 6.57 0.50
CA MET A 186 -6.20 5.83 1.44
C MET A 186 -5.41 4.80 2.27
N ASN A 187 -4.37 4.18 1.69
CA ASN A 187 -3.50 3.27 2.44
C ASN A 187 -2.72 4.03 3.52
N PHE A 188 -2.16 5.20 3.22
CA PHE A 188 -1.48 6.02 4.23
C PHE A 188 -2.40 6.40 5.39
N ILE A 189 -3.67 6.75 5.12
CA ILE A 189 -4.65 7.02 6.18
C ILE A 189 -4.90 5.78 7.03
N ALA A 190 -5.18 4.63 6.40
CA ALA A 190 -5.44 3.40 7.12
C ALA A 190 -4.23 2.91 7.92
N HIS A 191 -3.03 2.96 7.34
CA HIS A 191 -1.78 2.56 7.99
C HIS A 191 -1.39 3.52 9.12
N SER A 192 -1.67 4.82 8.99
CA SER A 192 -1.50 5.79 10.08
C SER A 192 -2.28 5.37 11.32
N LEU A 193 -3.57 5.01 11.14
CA LEU A 193 -4.42 4.56 12.24
C LEU A 193 -3.99 3.19 12.78
N MET A 194 -3.71 2.24 11.90
CA MET A 194 -3.33 0.87 12.28
C MET A 194 -2.00 0.81 13.03
N TYR A 195 -0.94 1.46 12.53
CA TYR A 195 0.36 1.44 13.20
C TYR A 195 0.37 2.28 14.47
N SER A 196 -0.38 3.39 14.53
CA SER A 196 -0.58 4.13 15.79
C SER A 196 -1.25 3.24 16.84
N TYR A 197 -2.29 2.51 16.46
CA TYR A 197 -2.93 1.51 17.32
C TYR A 197 -1.94 0.46 17.81
N PHE A 198 -1.16 -0.15 16.92
CA PHE A 198 -0.17 -1.17 17.30
C PHE A 198 0.96 -0.64 18.16
N THR A 199 1.38 0.61 17.97
CA THR A 199 2.38 1.28 18.81
C THR A 199 1.88 1.42 20.25
N ILE A 200 0.66 1.93 20.43
CA ILE A 200 0.03 2.09 21.74
C ILE A 200 -0.15 0.74 22.43
N MET A 201 -0.60 -0.28 21.68
CA MET A 201 -0.72 -1.65 22.19
C MET A 201 0.64 -2.24 22.58
N ALA A 202 1.70 -1.97 21.82
CA ALA A 202 3.06 -2.45 22.12
C ALA A 202 3.66 -1.78 23.37
N MET A 203 3.30 -0.53 23.66
CA MET A 203 3.66 0.16 24.91
C MET A 203 3.03 -0.49 26.14
N GLY A 204 1.92 -1.21 25.97
CA GLY A 204 1.21 -1.93 27.03
C GLY A 204 -0.06 -1.23 27.51
N PHE A 205 -0.50 -0.17 26.82
CA PHE A 205 -1.77 0.48 27.11
C PHE A 205 -2.95 -0.38 26.66
N LYS A 206 -4.04 -0.33 27.44
CA LYS A 206 -5.30 -0.98 27.07
C LYS A 206 -6.11 -0.02 26.20
N VAL A 207 -6.17 -0.32 24.90
CA VAL A 207 -7.01 0.43 23.97
C VAL A 207 -8.42 -0.17 23.94
N SER A 208 -9.45 0.67 23.79
CA SER A 208 -10.83 0.22 23.74
C SER A 208 -11.08 -0.68 22.52
N LYS A 209 -11.95 -1.69 22.69
CA LYS A 209 -12.39 -2.54 21.56
C LYS A 209 -13.07 -1.73 20.45
N SER A 210 -13.70 -0.61 20.80
CA SER A 210 -14.31 0.32 19.84
C SER A 210 -13.28 0.92 18.89
N PHE A 211 -12.10 1.29 19.39
CA PHE A 211 -11.05 1.83 18.53
C PHE A 211 -10.48 0.76 17.58
N ALA A 212 -10.24 -0.45 18.08
CA ALA A 212 -9.84 -1.57 17.23
C ALA A 212 -10.87 -1.85 16.12
N ARG A 213 -12.17 -1.73 16.44
CA ARG A 213 -13.26 -1.84 15.46
C ARG A 213 -13.21 -0.73 14.41
N ILE A 214 -12.97 0.53 14.81
CA ILE A 214 -12.84 1.66 13.88
C ILE A 214 -11.68 1.42 12.90
N VAL A 215 -10.53 0.96 13.38
CA VAL A 215 -9.38 0.63 12.51
C VAL A 215 -9.80 -0.39 11.45
N THR A 216 -10.48 -1.47 11.83
CA THR A 216 -10.96 -2.47 10.87
C THR A 216 -12.01 -1.92 9.91
N ILE A 217 -12.92 -1.05 10.36
CA ILE A 217 -13.91 -0.40 9.49
C ILE A 217 -13.22 0.47 8.44
N VAL A 218 -12.22 1.26 8.82
CA VAL A 218 -11.45 2.08 7.87
C VAL A 218 -10.77 1.20 6.82
N GLN A 219 -10.20 0.06 7.21
CA GLN A 219 -9.61 -0.89 6.28
C GLN A 219 -10.65 -1.50 5.32
N ILE A 220 -11.85 -1.82 5.80
CA ILE A 220 -12.94 -2.32 4.94
C ILE A 220 -13.38 -1.23 3.95
N LEU A 221 -13.56 0.01 4.40
CA LEU A 221 -13.93 1.13 3.55
C LEU A 221 -12.87 1.38 2.47
N GLN A 222 -11.58 1.29 2.83
CA GLN A 222 -10.47 1.35 1.88
C GLN A 222 -10.61 0.28 0.78
N MET A 223 -10.99 -0.95 1.14
CA MET A 223 -11.17 -2.02 0.15
C MET A 223 -12.36 -1.75 -0.78
N ILE A 224 -13.48 -1.30 -0.23
CA ILE A 224 -14.68 -0.95 -1.01
C ILE A 224 -14.35 0.17 -2.01
N ILE A 225 -13.71 1.24 -1.55
CA ILE A 225 -13.29 2.35 -2.41
C ILE A 225 -12.34 1.85 -3.51
N GLY A 226 -11.38 0.98 -3.19
CA GLY A 226 -10.45 0.43 -4.18
C GLY A 226 -11.13 -0.42 -5.27
N VAL A 227 -12.14 -1.21 -4.91
CA VAL A 227 -12.98 -1.93 -5.88
C VAL A 227 -13.78 -0.94 -6.73
N SER A 228 -14.39 0.08 -6.13
CA SER A 228 -15.15 1.12 -6.85
C SER A 228 -14.29 1.92 -7.83
N VAL A 229 -13.07 2.30 -7.42
CA VAL A 229 -12.07 2.96 -8.28
C VAL A 229 -11.72 2.08 -9.49
N SER A 230 -11.45 0.79 -9.25
CA SER A 230 -11.14 -0.16 -10.32
C SER A 230 -12.33 -0.34 -11.28
N PHE A 231 -13.55 -0.44 -10.74
CA PHE A 231 -14.76 -0.51 -11.56
C PHE A 231 -15.00 0.76 -12.38
N ALA A 232 -14.79 1.94 -11.79
CA ALA A 232 -14.92 3.21 -12.49
C ALA A 232 -13.95 3.31 -13.68
N ILE A 233 -12.69 2.91 -13.51
CA ILE A 233 -11.70 2.89 -14.59
C ILE A 233 -12.09 1.90 -15.68
N LEU A 234 -12.58 0.72 -15.32
CA LEU A 234 -13.11 -0.24 -16.29
C LEU A 234 -14.26 0.38 -17.10
N THR A 235 -15.16 1.08 -16.43
CA THR A 235 -16.29 1.76 -17.10
C THR A 235 -15.81 2.86 -18.04
N ILE A 236 -14.87 3.70 -17.60
CA ILE A 236 -14.26 4.77 -18.41
C ILE A 236 -13.63 4.19 -19.69
N LYS A 237 -12.86 3.11 -19.56
CA LYS A 237 -12.17 2.50 -20.71
C LYS A 237 -13.12 1.78 -21.66
N LYS A 238 -14.14 1.09 -21.14
CA LYS A 238 -15.00 0.20 -21.95
C LYS A 238 -16.22 0.90 -22.56
N TYR A 239 -16.84 1.83 -21.82
CA TYR A 239 -18.09 2.45 -22.25
C TYR A 239 -17.91 3.86 -22.78
N PHE A 240 -16.97 4.62 -22.19
CA PHE A 240 -16.68 5.99 -22.63
C PHE A 240 -15.50 6.06 -23.60
N GLU A 241 -14.77 4.95 -23.79
CA GLU A 241 -13.61 4.83 -24.67
C GLU A 241 -12.55 5.92 -24.44
N LEU A 242 -12.49 6.47 -23.22
CA LEU A 242 -11.54 7.51 -22.86
C LEU A 242 -10.18 6.89 -22.49
N PRO A 243 -9.07 7.57 -22.83
CA PRO A 243 -7.75 7.08 -22.50
C PRO A 243 -7.54 7.09 -20.97
N CYS A 244 -6.99 6.01 -20.44
CA CYS A 244 -6.51 5.92 -19.07
C CYS A 244 -5.17 5.20 -19.07
N GLN A 245 -4.21 5.74 -18.32
CA GLN A 245 -2.85 5.22 -18.30
C GLN A 245 -2.80 3.75 -17.82
N GLN A 246 -3.67 3.34 -16.88
CA GLN A 246 -3.68 1.99 -16.30
C GLN A 246 -3.89 0.90 -17.36
N SER A 247 -3.02 -0.10 -17.43
CA SER A 247 -3.19 -1.23 -18.34
C SER A 247 -4.36 -2.13 -17.94
N ASN A 248 -4.91 -2.92 -18.88
CA ASN A 248 -5.97 -3.88 -18.54
C ASN A 248 -5.46 -4.98 -17.60
N ALA A 249 -4.20 -5.40 -17.76
CA ALA A 249 -3.58 -6.40 -16.87
C ALA A 249 -3.49 -5.88 -15.43
N ASN A 250 -3.00 -4.64 -15.25
CA ASN A 250 -2.95 -4.00 -13.93
C ASN A 250 -4.35 -3.81 -13.34
N LEU A 251 -5.33 -3.41 -14.16
CA LEU A 251 -6.71 -3.22 -13.74
C LEU A 251 -7.36 -4.52 -13.22
N TYR A 252 -7.19 -5.63 -13.94
CA TYR A 252 -7.69 -6.93 -13.47
C TYR A 252 -6.97 -7.38 -12.20
N LEU A 253 -5.65 -7.17 -12.12
CA LEU A 253 -4.87 -7.47 -10.92
C LEU A 253 -5.37 -6.66 -9.71
N SER A 254 -5.60 -5.36 -9.88
CA SER A 254 -6.19 -4.48 -8.87
C SER A 254 -7.54 -5.02 -8.38
N PHE A 255 -8.43 -5.34 -9.33
CA PHE A 255 -9.78 -5.81 -9.01
C PHE A 255 -9.74 -7.12 -8.21
N VAL A 256 -8.91 -8.08 -8.61
CA VAL A 256 -8.74 -9.36 -7.88
C VAL A 256 -8.20 -9.12 -6.48
N ILE A 257 -7.14 -8.32 -6.34
CA ILE A 257 -6.49 -8.07 -5.05
C ILE A 257 -7.46 -7.36 -4.09
N TYR A 258 -8.04 -6.24 -4.49
CA TYR A 258 -8.94 -5.46 -3.63
C TYR A 258 -10.21 -6.22 -3.26
N THR A 259 -10.78 -6.99 -4.21
CA THR A 259 -11.93 -7.85 -3.91
C THR A 259 -11.55 -8.96 -2.91
N SER A 260 -10.39 -9.60 -3.09
CA SER A 260 -9.92 -10.63 -2.16
C SER A 260 -9.74 -10.08 -0.75
N TYR A 261 -9.17 -8.87 -0.61
CA TYR A 261 -8.99 -8.22 0.68
C TYR A 261 -10.32 -7.82 1.30
N MET A 262 -11.26 -7.27 0.52
CA MET A 262 -12.60 -6.93 0.99
C MET A 262 -13.28 -8.14 1.65
N ILE A 263 -13.28 -9.29 0.98
CA ILE A 263 -13.86 -10.54 1.50
C ILE A 263 -13.16 -10.97 2.79
N LEU A 264 -11.83 -10.95 2.81
CA LEU A 264 -11.04 -11.39 3.96
C LEU A 264 -11.19 -10.47 5.17
N PHE A 265 -11.24 -9.15 4.98
CA PHE A 265 -11.46 -8.18 6.04
C PHE A 265 -12.88 -8.22 6.59
N ILE A 266 -13.89 -8.40 5.73
CA ILE A 266 -15.28 -8.62 6.16
C ILE A 266 -15.37 -9.90 7.00
N ASN A 267 -14.78 -11.00 6.52
CA ASN A 267 -14.74 -12.25 7.29
C ASN A 267 -14.03 -12.05 8.63
N PHE A 268 -12.87 -11.40 8.65
CA PHE A 268 -12.17 -11.06 9.88
C PHE A 268 -13.05 -10.24 10.84
N PHE A 269 -13.77 -9.22 10.34
CA PHE A 269 -14.64 -8.39 11.14
C PHE A 269 -15.79 -9.18 11.77
N ILE A 270 -16.45 -10.03 10.99
CA ILE A 270 -17.54 -10.90 11.47
C ILE A 270 -17.02 -11.82 12.58
N GLN A 271 -15.88 -12.48 12.36
CA GLN A 271 -15.28 -13.41 13.32
C GLN A 271 -14.76 -12.72 14.59
N ALA A 272 -14.28 -11.48 14.49
CA ALA A 272 -13.69 -10.76 15.62
C ALA A 272 -14.73 -9.99 16.46
N TYR A 273 -15.80 -9.47 15.83
CA TYR A 273 -16.70 -8.51 16.46
C TYR A 273 -18.18 -8.90 16.47
N CYS A 274 -18.64 -9.73 15.53
CA CYS A 274 -20.05 -10.12 15.42
C CYS A 274 -20.32 -11.49 16.06
N ILE A 275 -19.39 -12.43 15.91
CA ILE A 275 -19.52 -13.78 16.49
C ILE A 275 -19.06 -13.74 17.95
N SER A 276 -20.00 -13.92 18.87
CA SER A 276 -19.72 -14.13 20.29
C SER A 276 -19.08 -15.51 20.48
N ARG A 277 -17.79 -15.57 20.80
CA ARG A 277 -17.19 -16.84 21.26
C ARG A 277 -17.77 -17.20 22.62
N PRO A 278 -18.27 -18.44 22.83
CA PRO A 278 -18.70 -18.88 24.15
C PRO A 278 -17.54 -18.73 25.14
N LYS A 279 -17.81 -18.18 26.33
CA LYS A 279 -16.83 -18.17 27.42
C LYS A 279 -16.44 -19.63 27.67
N LYS A 280 -15.15 -19.96 27.57
CA LYS A 280 -14.65 -21.23 28.12
C LYS A 280 -15.08 -21.27 29.59
N GLU A 281 -15.99 -22.18 29.93
CA GLU A 281 -16.23 -22.54 31.32
C GLU A 281 -14.88 -22.89 31.93
N LYS A 282 -14.55 -22.22 33.03
CA LYS A 282 -13.43 -22.64 33.86
C LYS A 282 -13.83 -24.02 34.38
N SER A 283 -13.20 -25.08 33.88
CA SER A 283 -13.24 -26.38 34.54
C SER A 283 -12.63 -26.16 35.93
N SER A 284 -13.50 -26.12 36.93
CA SER A 284 -13.20 -26.18 38.36
C SER A 284 -12.41 -27.44 38.69
#